data_AF-A0A0S2EQG9-F1
#
_entry.id   AF-A0A0S2EQG9-F1
#
_cell.length_a   1.000
_cell.length_b   1.000
_cell.length_c   1.000
_cell.angle_alpha   90.00
_cell.angle_beta   90.00
_cell.angle_gamma   90.00
#
_symmetry.space_group_name_H-M   'P 1'
#
loop_
_entity.id
_entity.type
_entity.pdbx_description
1 polymer ?
#
loop_
_entity_poly.entity_id
_entity_poly.type
_entity_poly.pdbx_seq_one_letter_code
_entity_poly.pdbx_strand_id
1 'polypeptide(L)'
;MAVLALLRSALMILVGLCFGALGATIYASFVTVPDARLAGRQEERGIWQEAQRQAEAQREAERQAAQAQIDQIERDYHQRDAERTARMSALEAALEQEQTDVDQTPPPVAGSAPVCRPAVPRRLRDALDGIGRSTPADRAPVPSPAVR
;
A
#
# COMPACT_ATOMS: atom_id res chain seq x y z
N MET A 1 -73.96 40.90 41.84
CA MET A 1 -73.39 39.71 42.52
C MET A 1 -72.91 38.65 41.53
N ALA A 2 -73.74 38.18 40.59
CA ALA A 2 -73.38 37.10 39.64
C ALA A 2 -72.19 37.41 38.70
N VAL A 3 -72.11 38.62 38.15
CA VAL A 3 -71.02 39.02 37.22
C VAL A 3 -69.64 39.01 37.89
N LEU A 4 -69.56 39.43 39.15
CA LEU A 4 -68.30 39.43 39.91
C LEU A 4 -67.81 37.99 40.18
N ALA A 5 -68.73 37.06 40.46
CA ALA A 5 -68.42 35.65 40.65
C ALA A 5 -67.89 35.00 39.37
N LEU A 6 -68.51 35.30 38.22
CA LEU A 6 -68.04 34.83 36.90
C LEU A 6 -66.65 35.37 36.58
N LEU A 7 -66.40 36.67 36.80
CA LEU A 7 -65.11 37.30 36.50
C LEU A 7 -63.97 36.72 37.38
N ARG A 8 -64.26 36.43 38.65
CA ARG A 8 -63.31 35.73 39.55
C ARG A 8 -63.00 34.32 39.09
N SER A 9 -64.01 33.57 38.65
CA SER A 9 -63.80 32.21 38.14
C SER A 9 -62.98 32.18 36.85
N ALA A 10 -63.26 33.10 35.91
CA ALA A 10 -62.49 33.25 34.68
C ALA A 10 -61.03 33.62 34.96
N LEU A 11 -60.78 34.53 35.92
CA LEU A 11 -59.43 34.91 36.32
C LEU A 11 -58.64 33.73 36.90
N MET A 12 -59.26 32.89 37.74
CA MET A 12 -58.61 31.69 38.28
C MET A 12 -58.22 30.68 37.19
N ILE A 13 -59.10 30.48 36.21
CA ILE A 13 -58.80 29.59 35.06
C ILE A 13 -57.63 30.14 34.26
N LEU A 14 -57.62 31.45 33.98
CA LEU A 14 -56.56 32.10 33.20
C LEU A 14 -55.21 32.02 33.94
N VAL A 15 -55.20 32.27 35.24
CA VAL A 15 -54.01 32.10 36.09
C VAL A 15 -53.53 30.65 36.06
N GLY A 16 -54.42 29.66 36.24
CA GLY A 16 -54.06 28.24 36.16
C GLY A 16 -53.46 27.87 34.80
N LEU A 17 -54.02 28.37 33.70
CA LEU A 17 -53.52 28.14 32.35
C LEU A 17 -52.16 28.80 32.14
N CYS A 18 -51.96 30.02 32.65
CA CYS A 18 -50.66 30.68 32.62
C CYS A 18 -49.60 29.89 33.39
N PHE A 19 -49.91 29.40 34.59
CA PHE A 19 -48.99 28.56 35.38
C PHE A 19 -48.69 27.22 34.70
N GLY A 20 -49.70 26.58 34.10
CA GLY A 20 -49.50 25.36 33.31
C GLY A 20 -48.59 25.58 32.10
N ALA A 21 -48.81 26.66 31.35
CA ALA A 21 -47.97 27.04 30.21
C ALA A 21 -46.53 27.36 30.64
N LEU A 22 -46.34 28.11 31.73
CA LEU A 22 -45.02 28.40 32.29
C LEU A 22 -44.31 27.15 32.79
N GLY A 23 -45.03 26.24 33.48
CA GLY A 23 -44.48 24.97 33.92
C GLY A 23 -44.02 24.10 32.75
N ALA A 24 -44.83 24.02 31.67
CA ALA A 24 -44.49 23.26 30.48
C ALA A 24 -43.27 23.85 29.74
N THR A 25 -43.16 25.18 29.60
CA THR A 25 -42.01 25.81 28.94
C THR A 25 -40.73 25.65 29.73
N ILE A 26 -40.79 25.77 31.07
CA ILE A 26 -39.67 25.51 31.96
C ILE A 26 -39.24 24.04 31.85
N TYR A 27 -40.19 23.10 31.93
CA TYR A 27 -39.87 21.68 31.82
C TYR A 27 -39.23 21.34 30.46
N ALA A 28 -39.78 21.85 29.37
CA ALA A 28 -39.19 21.63 28.04
C ALA A 28 -37.76 22.21 27.94
N SER A 29 -37.56 23.43 28.44
CA SER A 29 -36.26 24.11 28.33
C SER A 29 -35.17 23.48 29.19
N PHE A 30 -35.52 23.01 30.40
CA PHE A 30 -34.55 22.52 31.37
C PHE A 30 -34.40 21.00 31.39
N VAL A 31 -35.38 20.24 30.88
CA VAL A 31 -35.35 18.77 30.93
C VAL A 31 -35.23 18.19 29.53
N THR A 32 -36.18 18.46 28.63
CA THR A 32 -36.24 17.71 27.35
C THR A 32 -35.20 18.18 26.32
N VAL A 33 -34.99 19.50 26.19
CA VAL A 33 -34.02 20.07 25.26
C VAL A 33 -32.56 19.66 25.57
N PRO A 34 -32.07 19.73 26.82
CA PRO A 34 -30.70 19.33 27.11
C PRO A 34 -30.47 17.82 26.91
N ASP A 35 -31.44 16.98 27.27
CA ASP A 35 -31.36 15.53 27.05
C ASP A 35 -31.28 15.19 25.55
N ALA A 36 -32.11 15.82 24.72
CA ALA A 36 -32.06 15.64 23.28
C ALA A 36 -30.71 16.09 22.68
N ARG A 37 -30.12 17.18 23.19
CA ARG A 37 -28.79 17.64 22.77
C ARG A 37 -27.68 16.68 23.20
N LEU A 38 -27.80 16.07 24.38
CA LEU A 38 -26.86 15.06 24.85
C LEU A 38 -26.91 13.80 23.99
N ALA A 39 -28.11 13.32 23.68
CA ALA A 39 -28.31 12.19 22.78
C ALA A 39 -27.71 12.46 21.39
N GLY A 40 -28.03 13.60 20.77
CA GLY A 40 -27.47 13.96 19.46
C GLY A 40 -25.94 14.03 19.44
N ARG A 41 -25.31 14.58 20.49
CA ARG A 41 -23.83 14.60 20.58
C ARG A 41 -23.22 13.21 20.72
N GLN A 42 -23.91 12.27 21.35
CA GLN A 42 -23.42 10.89 21.46
C GLN A 42 -23.50 10.18 20.11
N GLU A 43 -24.58 10.37 19.38
CA GLU A 43 -24.74 9.82 18.02
C GLU A 43 -23.67 10.37 17.07
N GLU A 44 -23.45 11.69 17.06
CA GLU A 44 -22.39 12.31 16.25
C GLU A 44 -21.00 11.76 16.56
N ARG A 45 -20.69 11.57 17.86
CA ARG A 45 -19.42 10.95 18.27
C ARG A 45 -19.33 9.49 17.83
N GLY A 46 -20.42 8.74 17.91
CA GLY A 46 -20.49 7.35 17.45
C GLY A 46 -20.18 7.24 15.96
N ILE A 47 -20.87 8.05 15.14
CA ILE A 47 -20.66 8.10 13.69
C ILE A 47 -19.21 8.50 13.36
N TRP A 48 -18.67 9.50 14.06
CA TRP A 48 -17.30 9.96 13.82
C TRP A 48 -16.26 8.89 14.21
N GLN A 49 -16.45 8.20 15.34
CA GLN A 49 -15.58 7.11 15.75
C GLN A 49 -15.66 5.90 14.81
N GLU A 50 -16.85 5.58 14.28
CA GLU A 50 -17.01 4.55 13.27
C GLU A 50 -16.30 4.90 11.97
N ALA A 51 -16.49 6.13 11.48
CA ALA A 51 -15.78 6.63 10.31
C ALA A 51 -14.26 6.61 10.50
N GLN A 52 -13.77 7.01 11.69
CA GLN A 52 -12.35 6.96 12.02
C GLN A 52 -11.81 5.51 12.01
N ARG A 53 -12.51 4.57 12.65
CA ARG A 53 -12.13 3.15 12.66
C ARG A 53 -12.09 2.57 11.25
N GLN A 54 -13.04 2.91 10.40
CA GLN A 54 -13.04 2.47 8.99
C GLN A 54 -11.86 3.06 8.22
N ALA A 55 -11.56 4.35 8.39
CA ALA A 55 -10.43 5.00 7.74
C ALA A 55 -9.08 4.41 8.21
N GLU A 56 -8.95 4.07 9.49
CA GLU A 56 -7.77 3.40 10.04
C GLU A 56 -7.61 1.99 9.45
N ALA A 57 -8.68 1.20 9.41
CA ALA A 57 -8.68 -0.14 8.81
C ALA A 57 -8.31 -0.11 7.32
N GLN A 58 -8.81 0.87 6.56
CA GLN A 58 -8.44 1.04 5.15
C GLN A 58 -6.95 1.35 4.99
N ARG A 59 -6.40 2.27 5.81
CA ARG A 59 -4.96 2.59 5.79
C ARG A 59 -4.10 1.40 6.16
N GLU A 60 -4.54 0.58 7.11
CA GLU A 60 -3.83 -0.65 7.47
C GLU A 60 -3.84 -1.66 6.32
N ALA A 61 -4.98 -1.84 5.65
CA ALA A 61 -5.07 -2.69 4.47
C ALA A 61 -4.17 -2.19 3.32
N GLU A 62 -4.13 -0.88 3.07
CA GLU A 62 -3.23 -0.27 2.10
C GLU A 62 -1.76 -0.52 2.43
N ARG A 63 -1.37 -0.38 3.71
CA ARG A 63 -0.01 -0.68 4.18
C ARG A 63 0.35 -2.15 3.99
N GLN A 64 -0.55 -3.07 4.33
CA GLN A 64 -0.34 -4.50 4.12
C GLN A 64 -0.20 -4.86 2.64
N ALA A 65 -1.04 -4.27 1.78
CA ALA A 65 -0.95 -4.45 0.33
C ALA A 65 0.38 -3.91 -0.23
N ALA A 66 0.81 -2.73 0.22
CA ALA A 66 2.09 -2.16 -0.16
C ALA A 66 3.26 -3.04 0.32
N GLN A 67 3.21 -3.55 1.55
CA GLN A 67 4.23 -4.45 2.08
C GLN A 67 4.30 -5.75 1.27
N ALA A 68 3.16 -6.34 0.92
CA ALA A 68 3.13 -7.54 0.09
C ALA A 68 3.80 -7.32 -1.29
N GLN A 69 3.64 -6.12 -1.88
CA GLN A 69 4.33 -5.76 -3.12
C GLN A 69 5.85 -5.62 -2.91
N ILE A 70 6.27 -5.00 -1.81
CA ILE A 70 7.70 -4.89 -1.46
C ILE A 70 8.31 -6.28 -1.30
N ASP A 71 7.66 -7.16 -0.52
CA ASP A 71 8.13 -8.52 -0.28
C ASP A 71 8.21 -9.32 -1.60
N GLN A 72 7.30 -9.08 -2.54
CA GLN A 72 7.35 -9.69 -3.87
C GLN A 72 8.55 -9.19 -4.67
N ILE A 73 8.76 -7.87 -4.73
CA ILE A 73 9.89 -7.27 -5.45
C ILE A 73 11.22 -7.75 -4.86
N GLU A 74 11.31 -7.85 -3.53
CA GLU A 74 12.50 -8.34 -2.83
C GLU A 74 12.79 -9.80 -3.18
N ARG A 75 11.78 -10.67 -3.18
CA ARG A 75 11.93 -12.07 -3.65
C ARG A 75 12.41 -12.13 -5.10
N ASP A 76 11.80 -11.37 -5.99
CA ASP A 76 12.17 -11.34 -7.41
C ASP A 76 13.60 -10.79 -7.61
N TYR A 77 14.00 -9.81 -6.81
CA TYR A 77 15.36 -9.29 -6.80
C TYR A 77 16.36 -10.36 -6.37
N HIS A 78 16.13 -11.04 -5.25
CA HIS A 78 17.02 -12.09 -4.77
C HIS A 78 17.11 -13.27 -5.74
N GLN A 79 16.01 -13.64 -6.40
CA GLN A 79 16.05 -14.65 -7.43
C GLN A 79 16.94 -14.24 -8.60
N ARG A 80 16.75 -13.02 -9.13
CA ARG A 80 17.59 -12.49 -10.22
C ARG A 80 19.06 -12.36 -9.84
N ASP A 81 19.34 -11.96 -8.60
CA ASP A 81 20.71 -11.84 -8.10
C ASP A 81 21.39 -13.21 -7.96
N ALA A 82 20.67 -14.22 -7.49
CA ALA A 82 21.15 -15.60 -7.45
C ALA A 82 21.42 -16.15 -8.85
N GLU A 83 20.51 -15.91 -9.80
CA GLU A 83 20.71 -16.28 -11.21
C GLU A 83 21.91 -15.56 -11.83
N ARG A 84 22.09 -14.27 -11.54
CA ARG A 84 23.23 -13.49 -12.02
C ARG A 84 24.55 -14.01 -11.46
N THR A 85 24.60 -14.30 -10.16
CA THR A 85 25.78 -14.88 -9.50
C THR A 85 26.11 -16.25 -10.09
N ALA A 86 25.11 -17.11 -10.30
CA ALA A 86 25.30 -18.41 -10.94
C ALA A 86 25.87 -18.26 -12.37
N ARG A 87 25.32 -17.33 -13.17
CA ARG A 87 25.82 -17.05 -14.52
C ARG A 87 27.26 -16.52 -14.51
N MET A 88 27.61 -15.65 -13.55
CA MET A 88 28.98 -15.15 -13.40
C MET A 88 29.96 -16.28 -13.05
N SER A 89 29.62 -17.11 -12.06
CA SER A 89 30.48 -18.25 -11.67
C SER A 89 30.70 -19.24 -12.82
N ALA A 90 29.68 -19.47 -13.65
CA ALA A 90 29.79 -20.33 -14.83
C ALA A 90 30.73 -19.73 -15.90
N LEU A 91 30.70 -18.40 -16.09
CA LEU A 91 31.61 -17.70 -17.00
C LEU A 91 33.05 -17.72 -16.48
N GLU A 92 33.25 -17.50 -15.19
CA GLU A 92 34.57 -17.56 -14.55
C GLU A 92 35.18 -18.96 -14.68
N ALA A 93 34.41 -20.01 -14.40
CA ALA A 93 34.86 -21.39 -14.57
C ALA A 93 35.21 -21.72 -16.04
N ALA A 94 34.44 -21.20 -17.00
CA ALA A 94 34.74 -21.38 -18.42
C ALA A 94 36.06 -20.71 -18.84
N LEU A 95 36.35 -19.52 -18.29
CA LEU A 95 37.60 -18.80 -18.54
C LEU A 95 38.81 -19.52 -17.92
N GLU A 96 38.69 -20.03 -16.69
CA GLU A 96 39.77 -20.76 -16.01
C GLU A 96 40.11 -22.07 -16.73
N GLN A 97 39.09 -22.79 -17.21
CA GLN A 97 39.29 -24.01 -18.00
C GLN A 97 40.04 -23.72 -19.32
N GLU A 98 39.72 -22.61 -19.98
CA GLU A 98 40.40 -22.23 -21.22
C GLU A 98 41.84 -21.75 -21.00
N GLN A 99 42.13 -21.04 -19.91
CA GLN A 99 43.51 -20.70 -19.54
C GLN A 99 44.36 -21.97 -19.34
N THR A 100 43.79 -22.95 -18.64
CA THR A 100 44.44 -24.24 -18.41
C THR A 100 44.71 -25.00 -19.73
N ASP A 101 43.75 -25.00 -20.66
CA ASP A 101 43.93 -25.60 -21.99
C ASP A 101 45.02 -24.90 -22.82
N VAL A 102 45.12 -23.56 -22.73
CA VAL A 102 46.16 -22.78 -23.40
C VAL A 102 47.55 -23.11 -22.84
N ASP A 103 47.68 -23.20 -21.52
CA ASP A 103 48.95 -23.53 -20.84
C ASP A 103 49.41 -24.97 -21.13
N GLN A 104 48.48 -25.89 -21.38
CA GLN A 104 48.78 -27.27 -21.77
C GLN A 104 49.06 -27.45 -23.26
N THR A 105 48.92 -26.41 -24.09
CA THR A 105 49.18 -26.51 -25.51
C THR A 105 50.70 -26.43 -25.78
N PRO A 106 51.33 -27.47 -26.37
CA PRO A 106 52.75 -27.42 -26.69
C PRO A 106 53.05 -26.30 -27.70
N PRO A 107 54.22 -25.64 -27.61
CA PRO A 107 54.58 -24.56 -28.52
C PRO A 107 54.61 -25.05 -29.97
N PRO A 108 54.28 -24.19 -30.94
CA PRO A 108 54.24 -24.57 -32.34
C PRO A 108 55.63 -25.04 -32.80
N VAL A 109 55.67 -26.22 -33.42
CA VAL A 109 56.89 -26.78 -34.01
C VAL A 109 57.24 -25.96 -35.26
N ALA A 110 58.51 -25.56 -35.40
CA ALA A 110 58.99 -24.79 -36.54
C ALA A 110 58.65 -25.52 -37.87
N GLY A 111 57.94 -24.82 -38.76
CA GLY A 111 57.48 -25.35 -40.06
C GLY A 111 56.01 -25.81 -40.11
N SER A 112 55.26 -25.74 -39.00
CA SER A 112 53.82 -26.01 -39.00
C SER A 112 53.00 -24.83 -39.55
N ALA A 113 51.91 -25.14 -40.26
CA ALA A 113 50.98 -24.12 -40.77
C ALA A 113 50.33 -23.36 -39.60
N PRO A 114 50.09 -22.04 -39.72
CA PRO A 114 49.49 -21.26 -38.66
C PRO A 114 48.08 -21.80 -38.34
N VAL A 115 47.92 -22.37 -37.15
CA VAL A 115 46.62 -22.77 -36.64
C VAL A 115 45.87 -21.48 -36.29
N CYS A 116 44.91 -21.09 -37.13
CA CYS A 116 44.03 -19.95 -36.87
C CYS A 116 43.19 -20.24 -35.61
N ARG A 117 43.64 -19.75 -34.45
CA ARG A 117 42.83 -19.76 -33.23
C ARG A 117 41.69 -18.75 -33.37
N PRO A 118 40.44 -19.14 -33.08
CA PRO A 118 39.33 -18.19 -33.06
C PRO A 118 39.56 -17.14 -31.97
N ALA A 119 39.23 -15.88 -32.27
CA ALA A 119 39.41 -14.76 -31.33
C ALA A 119 38.54 -14.87 -30.07
N VAL A 120 37.41 -15.58 -30.16
CA VAL A 120 36.58 -15.96 -29.02
C VAL A 120 36.44 -17.48 -29.02
N PRO A 121 36.85 -18.15 -27.93
CA PRO A 121 36.80 -19.60 -27.85
C PRO A 121 35.36 -20.11 -27.74
N ARG A 122 35.15 -21.35 -28.18
CA ARG A 122 33.81 -21.87 -28.50
C ARG A 122 32.90 -21.96 -27.26
N ARG A 123 33.45 -22.34 -26.11
CA ARG A 123 32.71 -22.45 -24.85
C ARG A 123 32.28 -21.09 -24.32
N LEU A 124 33.19 -20.12 -24.32
CA LEU A 124 32.87 -18.73 -23.98
C LEU A 124 31.83 -18.14 -24.94
N ARG A 125 31.96 -18.40 -26.25
CA ARG A 125 30.98 -17.98 -27.25
C ARG A 125 29.61 -18.60 -26.99
N ASP A 126 29.53 -19.90 -26.75
CA ASP A 126 28.25 -20.59 -26.50
C ASP A 126 27.58 -20.07 -25.20
N ALA A 127 28.38 -19.76 -24.16
CA ALA A 127 27.90 -19.13 -22.93
C ALA A 127 27.38 -17.70 -23.17
N LEU A 128 28.11 -16.88 -23.95
CA LEU A 128 27.71 -15.52 -24.32
C LEU A 128 26.48 -15.50 -25.26
N ASP A 129 26.37 -16.44 -26.19
CA ASP A 129 25.22 -16.59 -27.09
C ASP A 129 23.94 -16.94 -26.31
N GLY A 130 24.07 -17.77 -25.26
CA GLY A 130 22.98 -18.05 -24.33
C GLY A 130 22.49 -16.81 -23.59
N ILE A 131 23.41 -15.92 -23.22
CA ILE A 131 23.08 -14.64 -22.55
C ILE A 131 22.46 -13.66 -23.56
N GLY A 132 23.04 -13.52 -24.75
CA GLY A 132 22.60 -12.56 -25.78
C GLY A 132 21.24 -12.88 -26.40
N ARG A 133 20.77 -14.13 -26.33
CA ARG A 133 19.44 -14.56 -26.79
C ARG A 133 18.39 -14.60 -25.68
N SER A 134 18.77 -14.44 -24.40
CA SER A 134 17.81 -14.22 -23.33
C SER A 134 17.13 -12.87 -23.55
N THR A 135 15.84 -12.90 -23.84
CA THR A 135 15.03 -11.75 -24.26
C THR A 135 15.01 -10.70 -23.15
N PRO A 136 15.00 -9.38 -23.47
CA PRO A 136 14.80 -8.32 -22.48
C PRO A 136 13.32 -8.28 -22.03
N ALA A 137 12.84 -9.35 -21.40
CA ALA A 137 11.57 -9.36 -20.67
C ALA A 137 11.72 -8.77 -19.26
N ASP A 138 12.95 -8.49 -18.82
CA ASP A 138 13.29 -8.11 -17.44
C ASP A 138 13.52 -6.59 -17.26
N ARG A 139 13.19 -5.78 -18.27
CA ARG A 139 13.15 -4.33 -18.08
C ARG A 139 11.85 -4.02 -17.33
N ALA A 140 11.94 -3.90 -16.00
CA ALA A 140 10.85 -3.41 -15.18
C ALA A 140 10.17 -2.19 -15.85
N PRO A 141 8.83 -2.11 -15.89
CA PRO A 141 8.15 -0.95 -16.45
C PRO A 141 8.66 0.28 -15.71
N VAL A 142 9.30 1.20 -16.44
CA VAL A 142 9.66 2.51 -15.90
C VAL A 142 8.36 3.16 -15.45
N PRO A 143 8.16 3.46 -14.16
CA PRO A 143 6.96 4.16 -13.73
C PRO A 143 6.95 5.52 -14.42
N SER A 144 5.97 5.72 -15.31
CA SER A 144 5.74 7.01 -15.94
C SER A 144 5.45 8.02 -14.82
N PRO A 145 6.15 9.16 -14.74
CA PRO A 145 5.80 10.18 -13.76
C PRO A 145 4.38 10.63 -14.06
N ALA A 146 3.46 10.35 -13.15
CA ALA A 146 2.11 10.85 -13.20
C ALA A 146 2.18 12.38 -13.29
N VAL A 147 1.88 12.91 -14.49
CA VAL A 147 1.70 14.34 -14.72
C VAL A 147 0.49 14.74 -13.90
N ARG A 148 0.73 15.58 -12.89
CA ARG A 148 -0.29 16.28 -12.11
C ARG A 148 -0.58 17.63 -12.74
#